data_AF-A0A928VM42-F1
#
_entry.id   AF-A0A928VM42-F1
#
_cell.length_a   1.000
_cell.length_b   1.000
_cell.length_c   1.000
_cell.angle_alpha   90.00
_cell.angle_beta   90.00
_cell.angle_gamma   90.00
#
_symmetry.space_group_name_H-M   'P 1'
#
loop_
_entity.id
_entity.type
_entity.pdbx_description
1 polymer ?
#
loop_
_entity_poly.entity_id
_entity_poly.type
_entity_poly.pdbx_seq_one_letter_code
_entity_poly.pdbx_strand_id
1 'polypeptide(L)'
;GKIRYEPIGFELLPQKFTLSQLQQLYELILATSLDKRNFRKKILKMGLLIELDEYQTNVSHRAARFYQFDESAYRSLKAQGFNFEL
;
A
#
# COMPACT_ATOMS: atom_id res chain seq x y z
N GLY A 1 -8.16 18.95 -9.20
CA GLY A 1 -6.80 18.75 -8.67
C GLY A 1 -6.35 17.33 -8.97
N LYS A 2 -5.30 17.16 -9.79
CA LYS A 2 -4.81 15.87 -10.32
C LYS A 2 -4.08 14.97 -9.31
N ILE A 3 -4.00 15.37 -8.04
CA ILE A 3 -3.23 14.66 -7.00
C ILE A 3 -3.99 13.43 -6.44
N ARG A 4 -5.28 13.28 -6.74
CA ARG A 4 -6.08 12.15 -6.22
C ARG A 4 -5.81 10.79 -6.90
N TYR A 5 -5.07 10.76 -8.01
CA TYR A 5 -4.96 9.57 -8.86
C TYR A 5 -3.54 9.21 -9.31
N GLU A 6 -2.54 10.01 -8.95
CA GLU A 6 -1.15 9.73 -9.32
C GLU A 6 -0.42 8.95 -8.22
N PRO A 7 0.48 8.01 -8.59
CA PRO A 7 1.16 7.07 -7.68
C PRO A 7 2.20 7.72 -6.77
N ILE A 8 2.03 8.99 -6.42
CA ILE A 8 2.91 9.73 -5.50
C ILE A 8 3.03 8.96 -4.18
N GLY A 9 1.94 8.33 -3.72
CA GLY A 9 1.98 7.47 -2.54
C GLY A 9 2.94 6.28 -2.66
N PHE A 10 3.19 5.73 -3.84
CA PHE A 10 4.08 4.56 -4.00
C PHE A 10 5.55 4.95 -4.13
N GLU A 11 5.86 6.08 -4.79
CA GLU A 11 7.24 6.60 -4.87
C GLU A 11 7.75 7.10 -3.50
N LEU A 12 6.85 7.45 -2.59
CA LEU A 12 7.17 7.87 -1.23
C LEU A 12 7.37 6.69 -0.26
N LEU A 13 7.06 5.45 -0.66
CA LEU A 13 7.23 4.29 0.20
C LEU A 13 8.67 3.78 0.18
N PRO A 14 9.17 3.28 1.32
CA PRO A 14 10.43 2.55 1.35
C PRO A 14 10.33 1.25 0.53
N GLN A 15 11.47 0.69 0.12
CA GLN A 15 11.53 -0.55 -0.69
C GLN A 15 10.76 -1.73 -0.07
N LYS A 16 10.72 -1.79 1.27
CA LYS A 16 9.87 -2.70 2.03
C LYS A 16 9.09 -1.95 3.09
N PHE A 17 7.82 -2.27 3.24
CA PHE A 17 6.92 -1.62 4.19
C PHE A 17 5.93 -2.62 4.77
N THR A 18 5.31 -2.25 5.88
CA THR A 18 4.19 -3.00 6.47
C THR A 18 2.86 -2.42 5.98
N LEU A 19 1.79 -3.21 6.04
CA LEU A 19 0.43 -2.72 5.74
C LEU A 19 0.01 -1.54 6.63
N SER A 20 0.54 -1.45 7.84
CA SER A 20 0.26 -0.33 8.74
C SER A 20 0.94 0.96 8.28
N GLN A 21 2.20 0.87 7.84
CA GLN A 21 2.91 2.04 7.27
C GLN A 21 2.25 2.51 5.97
N LEU A 22 1.82 1.56 5.13
CA LEU A 22 1.06 1.88 3.92
C LEU A 22 -0.25 2.60 4.26
N GLN A 23 -1.02 2.09 5.23
CA GLN A 23 -2.25 2.75 5.68
C GLN A 23 -1.98 4.17 6.16
N GLN A 24 -0.98 4.37 7.03
CA GLN A 24 -0.63 5.69 7.56
C GLN A 24 -0.28 6.68 6.45
N LEU A 25 0.48 6.26 5.44
CA LEU A 25 0.81 7.12 4.31
C LEU A 25 -0.44 7.56 3.55
N TYR A 26 -1.36 6.64 3.27
CA TYR A 26 -2.61 6.97 2.59
C TYR A 26 -3.52 7.86 3.44
N GLU A 27 -3.60 7.63 4.75
CA GLU A 27 -4.35 8.48 5.67
C GLU A 27 -3.80 9.91 5.70
N LEU A 28 -2.47 10.06 5.67
CA LEU A 28 -1.79 11.36 5.59
C LEU A 28 -2.06 12.06 4.26
N ILE A 29 -1.95 11.36 3.14
CA ILE A 29 -2.19 11.93 1.80
C ILE A 29 -3.66 12.33 1.61
N LEU A 30 -4.59 11.51 2.11
CA LEU A 30 -6.03 11.75 2.00
C LEU A 30 -6.58 12.65 3.11
N ALA A 31 -5.73 13.03 4.09
CA ALA A 31 -6.11 13.74 5.30
C ALA A 31 -7.36 13.14 5.99
N THR A 32 -7.49 11.81 5.96
CA THR A 32 -8.69 11.07 6.37
C THR A 32 -8.27 9.75 7.02
N SER A 33 -8.92 9.36 8.12
CA SER A 33 -8.72 8.05 8.73
C SER A 33 -9.36 6.94 7.90
N LEU A 34 -8.63 5.87 7.63
CA LEU A 34 -9.10 4.72 6.88
C LEU A 34 -9.45 3.57 7.82
N ASP A 35 -10.55 2.87 7.55
CA ASP A 35 -10.83 1.65 8.28
C ASP A 35 -9.77 0.59 7.96
N LYS A 36 -9.04 0.17 8.98
CA LYS A 36 -7.93 -0.78 8.87
C LYS A 36 -8.31 -2.08 8.19
N ARG A 37 -9.53 -2.59 8.43
CA ARG A 37 -9.96 -3.89 7.89
C ARG A 37 -10.30 -3.77 6.42
N ASN A 38 -11.07 -2.75 6.05
CA ASN A 38 -11.45 -2.45 4.68
C ASN A 38 -10.22 -2.08 3.84
N PHE A 39 -9.31 -1.28 4.38
CA PHE A 39 -8.06 -0.92 3.71
C PHE A 39 -7.23 -2.15 3.37
N ARG A 40 -6.94 -3.00 4.37
CA ARG A 40 -6.17 -4.24 4.18
C ARG A 40 -6.85 -5.17 3.17
N LYS A 41 -8.18 -5.32 3.25
CA LYS A 41 -8.94 -6.15 2.31
C LYS A 41 -8.85 -5.60 0.88
N LYS A 42 -9.01 -4.28 0.69
CA LYS A 42 -8.93 -3.64 -0.63
C LYS A 42 -7.53 -3.77 -1.23
N ILE A 43 -6.49 -3.38 -0.49
CA ILE A 43 -5.12 -3.33 -1.02
C ILE A 43 -4.56 -4.72 -1.36
N LEU A 44 -4.88 -5.74 -0.54
CA LEU A 44 -4.49 -7.13 -0.83
C LEU A 44 -5.26 -7.68 -2.04
N LYS A 45 -6.54 -7.30 -2.20
CA LYS A 45 -7.35 -7.72 -3.35
C LYS A 45 -6.87 -7.11 -4.67
N MET A 46 -6.19 -5.96 -4.63
CA MET A 46 -5.65 -5.32 -5.83
C MET A 46 -4.49 -6.11 -6.46
N GLY A 47 -3.85 -7.03 -5.73
CA GLY A 47 -2.74 -7.82 -6.27
C GLY A 47 -1.48 -7.00 -6.57
N LEU A 48 -1.33 -5.84 -5.92
CA LEU A 48 -0.22 -4.90 -6.12
C LEU A 48 0.91 -5.06 -5.10
N LEU A 49 0.77 -6.01 -4.17
CA LEU A 49 1.70 -6.23 -3.07
C LEU A 49 2.28 -7.64 -3.15
N ILE A 50 3.60 -7.72 -3.08
CA ILE A 50 4.36 -8.96 -2.93
C ILE A 50 4.58 -9.18 -1.44
N GLU A 51 4.11 -10.31 -0.92
CA GLU A 51 4.39 -10.70 0.46
C GLU A 51 5.86 -11.15 0.57
N LEU A 52 6.59 -10.63 1.56
CA LEU A 52 7.94 -11.06 1.85
C LEU A 52 7.95 -12.05 3.01
N ASP A 53 8.89 -13.00 3.00
CA ASP A 53 9.19 -13.87 4.15
C ASP A 53 9.98 -13.14 5.26
N GLU A 54 9.89 -11.82 5.29
CA GLU A 54 10.49 -10.95 6.28
C GLU A 54 9.41 -10.38 7.21
N TYR A 55 9.74 -10.27 8.49
CA TYR A 55 8.88 -9.68 9.51
C TYR A 55 9.63 -8.56 10.24
N GLN A 56 8.88 -7.61 10.79
CA GLN A 56 9.46 -6.59 11.66
C GLN A 56 10.20 -7.23 12.82
N THR A 57 11.42 -6.76 13.05
CA THR A 57 12.25 -7.11 14.21
C THR A 57 12.13 -6.05 15.29
N ASN A 58 12.47 -6.39 16.53
CA ASN A 58 12.51 -5.46 17.67
C ASN A 58 11.19 -4.75 17.99
N VAL A 59 10.05 -5.43 17.82
CA VAL A 59 8.73 -4.92 18.19
C VAL A 59 8.14 -5.69 19.38
N SER A 60 7.52 -4.98 20.32
CA SER A 60 6.88 -5.56 21.52
C SER A 60 5.52 -6.21 21.23
N HIS A 61 5.00 -6.05 20.01
CA HIS A 61 3.73 -6.59 19.55
C HIS A 61 3.94 -7.67 18.49
N ARG A 62 2.85 -8.28 18.01
CA ARG A 62 2.91 -9.23 16.89
C ARG A 62 3.63 -8.59 15.71
N ALA A 63 4.77 -9.18 15.33
CA ALA A 63 5.58 -8.72 14.21
C ALA A 63 4.74 -8.67 12.94
N ALA A 64 4.69 -7.50 12.29
CA ALA A 64 4.04 -7.36 11.00
C ALA A 64 4.94 -7.93 9.90
N ARG A 65 4.32 -8.60 8.93
CA ARG A 65 5.01 -9.04 7.71
C ARG A 65 5.35 -7.82 6.85
N PHE A 66 6.51 -7.86 6.22
CA PHE A 66 6.90 -6.89 5.21
C PHE A 66 6.29 -7.24 3.85
N TYR A 67 6.03 -6.19 3.08
CA TYR A 67 5.52 -6.23 1.74
C TYR A 67 6.40 -5.35 0.85
N GLN A 68 6.44 -5.70 -0.42
CA GLN A 68 7.03 -4.89 -1.47
C GLN A 68 5.97 -4.58 -2.52
N PHE A 69 6.12 -3.46 -3.19
CA PHE A 69 5.23 -3.08 -4.29
C PHE A 69 5.56 -3.87 -5.55
N ASP A 70 4.53 -4.42 -6.21
CA ASP A 70 4.65 -5.00 -7.54
C ASP A 70 4.46 -3.92 -8.60
N GLU A 71 5.57 -3.29 -8.99
CA GLU A 71 5.57 -2.26 -10.01
C GLU A 71 5.11 -2.81 -11.38
N SER A 72 5.38 -4.08 -11.66
CA SER A 72 5.03 -4.72 -12.93
C SER A 72 3.52 -4.94 -13.05
N ALA A 73 2.89 -5.44 -11.98
CA ALA A 73 1.44 -5.60 -11.89
C ALA A 73 0.75 -4.23 -11.97
N TYR A 74 1.30 -3.22 -11.29
CA TYR A 74 0.76 -1.86 -11.34
C TYR A 74 0.82 -1.24 -12.73
N ARG A 75 1.97 -1.30 -13.41
CA ARG A 75 2.12 -0.79 -14.78
C ARG A 75 1.14 -1.46 -15.73
N SER A 76 0.92 -2.76 -15.56
CA SER A 76 -0.05 -3.53 -16.36
C SER A 76 -1.49 -3.11 -16.09
N LEU A 77 -1.89 -2.90 -14.84
CA LEU A 77 -3.22 -2.43 -14.47
C LEU A 77 -3.47 -0.98 -14.93
N LYS A 78 -2.47 -0.11 -14.80
CA LYS A 78 -2.54 1.27 -15.28
C LYS A 78 -2.72 1.32 -16.80
N ALA A 79 -2.02 0.46 -17.55
CA ALA A 79 -2.19 0.33 -19.00
C ALA A 79 -3.59 -0.16 -19.39
N GLN A 80 -4.26 -0.92 -18.52
CA GLN A 80 -5.63 -1.40 -18.71
C GLN A 80 -6.70 -0.40 -18.27
N GLY A 81 -6.33 0.81 -17.85
CA GLY A 81 -7.29 1.85 -17.44
C GLY A 81 -7.82 1.69 -16.02
N PHE A 82 -7.08 1.02 -15.12
CA PHE A 82 -7.46 0.86 -13.73
C PHE A 82 -7.51 2.22 -13.00
N ASN A 83 -8.69 2.60 -12.49
CA ASN A 83 -8.85 3.74 -11.60
C ASN A 83 -8.68 3.30 -10.14
N PHE A 84 -7.72 3.94 -9.47
CA PHE A 84 -7.44 3.71 -8.05
C PHE A 84 -8.48 4.43 -7.18
N GLU A 85 -9.63 3.80 -6.94
CA GLU A 85 -10.64 4.31 -6.00
C GLU A 85 -10.54 3.57 -4.66
N LEU A 86 -9.97 4.25 -3.66
CA LEU A 86 -9.84 3.79 -2.27
C LEU A 86 -11.09 4.09 -1.44
#